data_AF-A0A2K4Y5L7-F1
#
_entry.id   AF-A0A2K4Y5L7-F1
#
_cell.length_a   1.000
_cell.length_b   1.000
_cell.length_c   1.000
_cell.angle_alpha   90.00
_cell.angle_beta   90.00
_cell.angle_gamma   90.00
#
_symmetry.space_group_name_H-M   'P 1'
#
loop_
_entity.id
_entity.type
_entity.pdbx_description
1 polymer ?
#
loop_
_entity_poly.entity_id
_entity_poly.type
_entity_poly.pdbx_seq_one_letter_code
_entity_poly.pdbx_strand_id
1 'polypeptide(L)'
;MTSSESDESDNADPAVRVDLESVAANASAARALEGLQEATAAQGGPQPPIDLTAAAFFDVDNTLVQGSSAVHFGRGLAARNYFTYRDVIGFIYAQTKFQLLGKENSNDVAAGRRKALTFIEGRSVEELVTLGEDIYDEIIADKIWAGTRELTQMHLDAGQQVWLITATPYELAATIARRLGLTGALGTVAESVDGVFTGRLVGDILHGPGKAHAVRSLAIREGLNLKRCTAYSDSYNDVPMLSLVGTAVAINPDARLRSLARERGWEIRDFRTARKAARIGVPSALALGAAGGALAALASRRQSR
;
A
#
# COMPACT_ATOMS: atom_id res chain seq x y z
N MET A 1 -35.95 -49.97 -31.28
CA MET A 1 -35.85 -48.58 -31.79
C MET A 1 -35.99 -47.68 -30.58
N THR A 2 -34.84 -47.30 -30.02
CA THR A 2 -34.68 -46.50 -28.81
C THR A 2 -34.40 -45.06 -29.23
N SER A 3 -35.30 -44.14 -28.91
CA SER A 3 -35.08 -42.70 -29.10
C SER A 3 -34.44 -42.16 -27.81
N SER A 4 -33.14 -41.92 -27.87
CA SER A 4 -32.39 -41.14 -26.88
C SER A 4 -32.40 -39.68 -27.32
N GLU A 5 -33.18 -38.85 -26.64
CA GLU A 5 -32.98 -37.40 -26.66
C GLU A 5 -31.67 -37.11 -25.93
N SER A 6 -30.68 -36.63 -26.69
CA SER A 6 -29.41 -36.15 -26.18
C SER A 6 -29.60 -34.75 -25.62
N ASP A 7 -29.41 -34.61 -24.30
CA ASP A 7 -29.12 -33.36 -23.61
C ASP A 7 -27.98 -32.63 -24.32
N GLU A 8 -28.32 -31.53 -24.99
CA GLU A 8 -27.36 -30.57 -25.54
C GLU A 8 -26.90 -29.66 -24.38
N SER A 9 -26.07 -30.24 -23.51
CA SER A 9 -25.41 -29.51 -22.43
C SER A 9 -24.37 -28.54 -23.00
N ASP A 10 -24.69 -27.26 -22.92
CA ASP A 10 -23.82 -26.13 -22.56
C ASP A 10 -22.32 -26.46 -22.50
N ASN A 11 -21.66 -26.47 -23.66
CA ASN A 11 -20.22 -26.61 -23.77
C ASN A 11 -19.62 -25.28 -24.24
N ALA A 12 -19.64 -24.29 -23.35
CA ALA A 12 -18.85 -23.09 -23.50
C ALA A 12 -17.36 -23.43 -23.26
N ASP A 13 -16.55 -23.22 -24.30
CA ASP A 13 -15.11 -23.40 -24.37
C ASP A 13 -14.36 -22.76 -23.17
N PRO A 14 -13.49 -23.48 -22.43
CA PRO A 14 -12.76 -22.94 -21.28
C PRO A 14 -11.55 -22.07 -21.65
N ALA A 15 -11.26 -21.87 -22.93
CA ALA A 15 -10.14 -21.04 -23.37
C ALA A 15 -10.51 -19.55 -23.46
N VAL A 16 -9.72 -18.70 -22.80
CA VAL A 16 -9.78 -17.22 -22.76
C VAL A 16 -10.74 -16.64 -21.70
N ARG A 17 -10.61 -17.06 -20.45
CA ARG A 17 -10.87 -16.13 -19.33
C ARG A 17 -9.62 -15.26 -19.14
N VAL A 18 -9.74 -13.96 -19.43
CA VAL A 18 -8.68 -12.99 -19.15
C VAL A 18 -8.42 -12.97 -17.64
N ASP A 19 -7.21 -13.33 -17.22
CA ASP A 19 -6.78 -13.26 -15.81
C ASP A 19 -6.59 -11.79 -15.41
N LEU A 20 -7.62 -11.23 -14.76
CA LEU A 20 -7.65 -9.81 -14.36
C LEU A 20 -6.55 -9.43 -13.37
N GLU A 21 -6.04 -10.38 -12.58
CA GLU A 21 -4.93 -10.13 -11.65
C GLU A 21 -3.62 -9.90 -12.43
N SER A 22 -3.38 -10.70 -13.47
CA SER A 22 -2.24 -10.52 -14.36
C SER A 22 -2.32 -9.19 -15.12
N VAL A 23 -3.52 -8.80 -15.59
CA VAL A 23 -3.73 -7.54 -16.29
C VAL A 23 -3.43 -6.36 -15.37
N ALA A 24 -3.93 -6.37 -14.14
CA ALA A 24 -3.66 -5.33 -13.14
C ALA A 24 -2.17 -5.18 -12.85
N ALA A 25 -1.51 -6.31 -12.58
CA ALA A 25 -0.08 -6.33 -12.27
C ALA A 25 0.77 -5.80 -13.42
N ASN A 26 0.45 -6.19 -14.66
CA ASN A 26 1.17 -5.72 -15.84
C ASN A 26 0.91 -4.23 -16.14
N ALA A 27 -0.33 -3.76 -15.96
CA ALA A 27 -0.66 -2.35 -16.09
C ALA A 27 0.09 -1.50 -15.07
N SER A 28 0.14 -1.96 -13.82
CA SER A 28 0.89 -1.30 -12.74
C SER A 28 2.38 -1.21 -13.05
N ALA A 29 2.98 -2.31 -13.52
CA ALA A 29 4.38 -2.34 -13.91
C ALA A 29 4.69 -1.43 -15.12
N ALA A 30 3.79 -1.35 -16.10
CA ALA A 30 3.95 -0.44 -17.24
C ALA A 30 3.95 1.03 -16.79
N ARG A 31 3.00 1.43 -15.95
CA ARG A 31 2.94 2.80 -15.37
C ARG A 31 4.19 3.13 -14.55
N ALA A 32 4.65 2.18 -13.76
CA ALA A 32 5.87 2.34 -12.97
C ALA A 32 7.11 2.62 -13.82
N LEU A 33 7.25 1.97 -14.98
CA LEU A 33 8.34 2.19 -15.92
C LEU A 33 8.26 3.56 -16.61
N GLU A 34 7.05 4.00 -16.99
CA GLU A 34 6.83 5.37 -17.50
C GLU A 34 7.36 6.40 -16.50
N GLY A 35 6.98 6.27 -15.22
CA GLY A 35 7.45 7.18 -14.16
C GLY A 35 8.96 7.14 -13.90
N LEU A 36 9.62 5.98 -14.08
CA LEU A 36 11.08 5.87 -13.94
C LEU A 36 11.84 6.62 -15.04
N GLN A 37 11.34 6.58 -16.28
CA GLN A 37 11.95 7.28 -17.41
C GLN A 37 11.95 8.80 -17.18
N GLU A 38 10.87 9.33 -16.62
CA GLU A 38 10.75 10.74 -16.25
C GLU A 38 11.72 11.13 -15.11
N ALA A 39 11.84 10.29 -14.07
CA ALA A 39 12.69 10.58 -12.91
C ALA A 39 14.20 10.50 -13.22
N THR A 40 14.62 9.60 -14.11
CA THR A 40 16.03 9.41 -14.47
C THR A 40 16.59 10.62 -15.23
N ALA A 41 15.75 11.42 -15.88
CA ALA A 41 16.15 12.67 -16.52
C ALA A 41 16.57 13.77 -15.51
N ALA A 42 16.32 13.59 -14.21
CA ALA A 42 16.42 14.65 -13.20
C ALA A 42 17.54 14.50 -12.14
N GLN A 43 18.36 13.43 -12.13
CA GLN A 43 19.33 13.18 -11.04
C GLN A 43 20.81 13.23 -11.47
N GLY A 44 21.64 13.97 -10.72
CA GLY A 44 23.07 14.21 -11.00
C GLY A 44 23.99 14.22 -9.76
N GLY A 45 23.88 13.21 -8.89
CA GLY A 45 24.72 13.07 -7.69
C GLY A 45 25.51 11.75 -7.62
N PRO A 46 26.54 11.64 -6.77
CA PRO A 46 27.28 10.39 -6.58
C PRO A 46 26.38 9.34 -5.91
N GLN A 47 26.15 8.22 -6.60
CA GLN A 47 25.38 7.09 -6.10
C GLN A 47 26.30 5.99 -5.55
N PRO A 48 25.85 5.24 -4.51
CA PRO A 48 26.55 4.04 -4.08
C PRO A 48 26.68 3.02 -5.23
N PRO A 49 27.61 2.06 -5.15
CA PRO A 49 27.70 0.97 -6.12
C PRO A 49 26.35 0.27 -6.25
N ILE A 50 25.79 0.27 -7.45
CA ILE A 50 24.42 -0.17 -7.70
C ILE A 50 24.37 -1.71 -7.70
N ASP A 51 23.48 -2.30 -6.90
CA ASP A 51 23.11 -3.72 -6.98
C ASP A 51 21.96 -3.88 -7.96
N LEU A 52 22.31 -4.18 -9.21
CA LEU A 52 21.34 -4.34 -10.31
C LEU A 52 20.46 -5.59 -10.18
N THR A 53 20.67 -6.44 -9.17
CA THR A 53 20.00 -7.75 -9.09
C THR A 53 19.18 -7.94 -7.82
N ALA A 54 19.17 -6.97 -6.91
CA ALA A 54 18.42 -7.04 -5.66
C ALA A 54 17.49 -5.84 -5.51
N ALA A 55 16.35 -6.08 -4.87
CA ALA A 55 15.36 -5.06 -4.58
C ALA A 55 14.68 -5.33 -3.24
N ALA A 56 14.06 -4.28 -2.69
CA ALA A 56 13.20 -4.37 -1.54
C ALA A 56 11.78 -3.94 -1.89
N PHE A 57 10.81 -4.78 -1.55
CA PHE A 57 9.40 -4.59 -1.83
C PHE A 57 8.65 -4.26 -0.54
N PHE A 58 8.02 -3.09 -0.47
CA PHE A 58 7.31 -2.64 0.71
C PHE A 58 5.82 -2.53 0.43
N ASP A 59 5.00 -3.23 1.20
CA ASP A 59 3.61 -2.85 1.34
C ASP A 59 3.50 -1.44 1.98
N VAL A 60 2.36 -0.78 1.76
CA VAL A 60 2.15 0.61 2.20
C VAL A 60 1.32 0.68 3.48
N ASP A 61 0.10 0.15 3.46
CA ASP A 61 -0.87 0.35 4.54
C ASP A 61 -0.47 -0.45 5.78
N ASN A 62 -0.42 0.18 6.96
CA ASN A 62 0.12 -0.34 8.22
C ASN A 62 1.59 -0.82 8.22
N THR A 63 2.20 -1.00 7.05
CA THR A 63 3.60 -1.37 6.83
C THR A 63 4.50 -0.13 6.80
N LEU A 64 4.35 0.73 5.79
CA LEU A 64 5.09 2.00 5.65
C LEU A 64 4.34 3.16 6.29
N VAL A 65 3.02 3.22 6.06
CA VAL A 65 2.12 4.28 6.54
C VAL A 65 1.26 3.73 7.68
N GLN A 66 1.06 4.52 8.72
CA GLN A 66 0.17 4.19 9.83
C GLN A 66 -1.29 4.23 9.38
N GLY A 67 -1.99 3.11 9.43
CA GLY A 67 -3.36 2.99 8.94
C GLY A 67 -3.41 2.89 7.42
N SER A 68 -4.60 3.12 6.84
CA SER A 68 -4.79 3.05 5.40
C SER A 68 -4.50 4.38 4.72
N SER A 69 -3.57 4.36 3.76
CA SER A 69 -3.24 5.50 2.89
C SER A 69 -4.44 5.92 2.05
N ALA A 70 -5.25 4.98 1.55
CA ALA A 70 -6.48 5.29 0.83
C ALA A 70 -7.50 6.05 1.70
N VAL A 71 -7.60 5.72 2.98
CA VAL A 71 -8.46 6.45 3.93
C VAL A 71 -7.92 7.86 4.21
N HIS A 72 -6.61 8.02 4.41
CA HIS A 72 -6.00 9.34 4.57
C HIS A 72 -6.20 10.21 3.34
N PHE A 73 -6.03 9.62 2.16
CA PHE A 73 -6.24 10.29 0.88
C PHE A 73 -7.70 10.70 0.70
N GLY A 74 -8.65 9.79 0.92
CA GLY A 74 -10.07 10.10 0.89
C GLY A 74 -10.46 11.22 1.87
N ARG A 75 -9.87 11.27 3.06
CA ARG A 75 -10.09 12.38 4.01
C ARG A 75 -9.54 13.71 3.49
N GLY A 76 -8.36 13.70 2.88
CA GLY A 76 -7.76 14.88 2.25
C GLY A 76 -8.59 15.41 1.08
N LEU A 77 -9.12 14.50 0.24
CA LEU A 77 -10.04 14.83 -0.85
C LEU A 77 -11.37 15.41 -0.32
N ALA A 78 -11.93 14.82 0.74
CA ALA A 78 -13.16 15.31 1.36
C ALA A 78 -13.00 16.71 1.95
N ALA A 79 -11.86 17.00 2.59
CA ALA A 79 -11.55 18.33 3.13
C ALA A 79 -11.47 19.42 2.04
N ARG A 80 -11.27 19.01 0.78
CA ARG A 80 -11.20 19.89 -0.40
C ARG A 80 -12.49 19.90 -1.22
N ASN A 81 -13.59 19.37 -0.67
CA ASN A 81 -14.88 19.23 -1.37
C ASN A 81 -14.77 18.50 -2.72
N TYR A 82 -13.84 17.56 -2.83
CA TYR A 82 -13.59 16.83 -4.07
C TYR A 82 -14.76 15.90 -4.45
N PHE A 83 -15.45 15.35 -3.44
CA PHE A 83 -16.62 14.50 -3.64
C PHE A 83 -17.88 15.34 -3.86
N THR A 84 -18.67 14.98 -4.86
CA THR A 84 -20.01 15.53 -5.01
C THR A 84 -20.98 14.89 -4.01
N TYR A 85 -22.11 15.55 -3.76
CA TYR A 85 -23.18 14.98 -2.93
C TYR A 85 -23.68 13.62 -3.46
N ARG A 86 -23.63 13.43 -4.79
CA ARG A 86 -23.98 12.15 -5.45
C ARG A 86 -22.97 11.05 -5.17
N ASP A 87 -21.68 11.38 -5.13
CA ASP A 87 -20.62 10.41 -4.80
C ASP A 87 -20.77 9.91 -3.37
N VAL A 88 -21.01 10.83 -2.43
CA VAL A 88 -21.21 10.49 -1.02
C VAL A 88 -22.43 9.57 -0.82
N ILE A 89 -23.56 9.90 -1.47
CA ILE A 89 -24.75 9.03 -1.45
C ILE A 89 -24.45 7.67 -2.09
N GLY A 90 -23.70 7.66 -3.20
CA GLY A 90 -23.27 6.44 -3.88
C GLY A 90 -22.45 5.53 -2.98
N PHE A 91 -21.48 6.08 -2.24
CA PHE A 91 -20.67 5.35 -1.26
C PHE A 91 -21.51 4.78 -0.12
N ILE A 92 -22.42 5.58 0.45
CA ILE A 92 -23.32 5.12 1.52
C ILE A 92 -24.20 3.96 1.02
N TYR A 93 -24.79 4.10 -0.17
CA TYR A 93 -25.62 3.05 -0.77
C TYR A 93 -24.82 1.77 -1.03
N ALA A 94 -23.60 1.87 -1.58
CA ALA A 94 -22.73 0.72 -1.82
C ALA A 94 -22.37 0.00 -0.51
N GLN A 95 -22.00 0.76 0.52
CA GLN A 95 -21.66 0.22 1.84
C GLN A 95 -22.85 -0.46 2.52
N THR A 96 -24.05 0.13 2.42
CA THR A 96 -25.28 -0.46 2.94
C THR A 96 -25.69 -1.72 2.16
N LYS A 97 -25.58 -1.71 0.82
CA LYS A 97 -25.84 -2.89 -0.02
C LYS A 97 -24.90 -4.05 0.36
N PHE A 98 -23.62 -3.77 0.54
CA PHE A 98 -22.60 -4.77 0.88
C PHE A 98 -22.85 -5.41 2.26
N GLN A 99 -23.28 -4.60 3.24
CA GLN A 99 -23.63 -5.12 4.57
C GLN A 99 -24.97 -5.89 4.61
N LEU A 100 -25.91 -5.57 3.72
CA LEU A 100 -27.23 -6.21 3.68
C LEU A 100 -27.29 -7.47 2.81
N LEU A 101 -26.59 -7.50 1.68
CA LEU A 101 -26.63 -8.61 0.71
C LEU A 101 -25.45 -9.59 0.88
N GLY A 102 -24.90 -9.70 2.09
CA GLY A 102 -23.71 -10.48 2.43
C GLY A 102 -23.48 -11.71 1.54
N LYS A 103 -22.46 -11.59 0.66
CA LYS A 103 -22.07 -12.45 -0.48
C LYS A 103 -22.64 -11.98 -1.83
N GLU A 104 -21.86 -11.15 -2.52
CA GLU A 104 -22.12 -10.84 -3.92
C GLU A 104 -21.65 -11.98 -4.85
N ASN A 105 -22.53 -12.33 -5.81
CA ASN A 105 -22.22 -13.15 -6.98
C ASN A 105 -21.09 -12.52 -7.80
N SER A 106 -20.32 -13.33 -8.54
CA SER A 106 -19.21 -12.90 -9.40
C SER A 106 -19.56 -11.78 -10.39
N ASN A 107 -20.83 -11.66 -10.82
CA ASN A 107 -21.32 -10.61 -11.70
C ASN A 107 -21.47 -9.23 -11.01
N ASP A 108 -21.63 -9.19 -9.68
CA ASP A 108 -21.76 -7.93 -8.92
C ASP A 108 -20.39 -7.27 -8.67
N VAL A 109 -19.30 -8.06 -8.67
CA VAL A 109 -17.93 -7.55 -8.50
C VAL A 109 -17.54 -6.61 -9.65
N ALA A 110 -17.90 -6.94 -10.90
CA ALA A 110 -17.63 -6.08 -12.06
C ALA A 110 -18.46 -4.77 -12.04
N ALA A 111 -19.68 -4.80 -11.49
CA ALA A 111 -20.50 -3.60 -11.30
C ALA A 111 -20.01 -2.74 -10.12
N GLY A 112 -19.49 -3.36 -9.06
CA GLY A 112 -18.80 -2.70 -7.95
C GLY A 112 -17.49 -2.01 -8.37
N ARG A 113 -16.71 -2.64 -9.26
CA ARG A 113 -15.46 -2.10 -9.82
C ARG A 113 -15.67 -0.77 -10.58
N ARG A 114 -16.80 -0.61 -11.27
CA ARG A 114 -17.19 0.67 -11.91
C ARG A 114 -17.64 1.72 -10.90
N LYS A 115 -18.30 1.32 -9.80
CA LYS A 115 -18.85 2.26 -8.80
C LYS A 115 -17.80 2.85 -7.86
N ALA A 116 -16.69 2.14 -7.61
CA ALA A 116 -15.67 2.60 -6.66
C ALA A 116 -14.89 3.83 -7.16
N LEU A 117 -14.79 4.04 -8.47
CA LEU A 117 -13.99 5.11 -9.09
C LEU A 117 -14.82 6.19 -9.81
N THR A 118 -16.15 6.18 -9.67
CA THR A 118 -16.99 7.22 -10.32
C THR A 118 -16.64 8.62 -9.85
N PHE A 119 -16.16 8.78 -8.62
CA PHE A 119 -15.79 10.08 -8.07
C PHE A 119 -14.56 10.72 -8.76
N ILE A 120 -13.75 9.94 -9.49
CA ILE A 120 -12.65 10.46 -10.31
C ILE A 120 -13.00 10.47 -11.80
N GLU A 121 -14.16 9.97 -12.22
CA GLU A 121 -14.55 9.93 -13.63
C GLU A 121 -14.60 11.35 -14.23
N GLY A 122 -13.99 11.53 -15.40
CA GLY A 122 -13.91 12.82 -16.09
C GLY A 122 -12.92 13.82 -15.49
N ARG A 123 -12.20 13.46 -14.42
CA ARG A 123 -11.14 14.27 -13.81
C ARG A 123 -9.81 14.01 -14.48
N SER A 124 -8.93 15.01 -14.48
CA SER A 124 -7.58 14.83 -15.03
C SER A 124 -6.70 14.04 -14.07
N VAL A 125 -5.77 13.26 -14.63
CA VAL A 125 -4.75 12.54 -13.86
C VAL A 125 -3.87 13.54 -13.09
N GLU A 126 -3.52 14.66 -13.74
CA GLU A 126 -2.68 15.72 -13.16
C GLU A 126 -3.33 16.38 -11.93
N GLU A 127 -4.64 16.62 -11.96
CA GLU A 127 -5.40 17.11 -10.80
C GLU A 127 -5.27 16.15 -9.61
N LEU A 128 -5.45 14.85 -9.83
CA LEU A 128 -5.36 13.85 -8.76
C LEU A 128 -3.93 13.73 -8.22
N VAL A 129 -2.91 13.83 -9.08
CA VAL A 129 -1.49 13.84 -8.68
C VAL A 129 -1.18 15.06 -7.83
N THR A 130 -1.63 16.25 -8.25
CA THR A 130 -1.43 17.50 -7.49
C THR A 130 -2.06 17.41 -6.10
N LEU A 131 -3.31 16.92 -6.03
CA LEU A 131 -3.97 16.66 -4.76
C LEU A 131 -3.24 15.60 -3.91
N GLY A 132 -2.67 14.59 -4.57
CA GLY A 132 -1.81 13.59 -3.95
C GLY A 132 -0.60 14.18 -3.24
N GLU A 133 0.10 15.11 -3.90
CA GLU A 133 1.26 15.82 -3.33
C GLU A 133 0.84 16.66 -2.11
N ASP A 134 -0.25 17.44 -2.21
CA ASP A 134 -0.73 18.26 -1.10
C ASP A 134 -1.13 17.40 0.12
N ILE A 135 -1.90 16.33 -0.13
CA ILE A 135 -2.37 15.44 0.92
C ILE A 135 -1.21 14.65 1.54
N TYR A 136 -0.16 14.38 0.75
CA TYR A 136 1.05 13.79 1.28
C TYR A 136 1.66 14.69 2.37
N ASP A 137 1.88 15.97 2.06
CA ASP A 137 2.50 16.93 2.97
C ASP A 137 1.67 17.19 4.21
N GLU A 138 0.35 17.30 4.07
CA GLU A 138 -0.54 17.63 5.17
C GLU A 138 -0.84 16.45 6.10
N ILE A 139 -0.87 15.22 5.56
CA ILE A 139 -1.41 14.06 6.27
C ILE A 139 -0.45 12.88 6.27
N ILE A 140 0.02 12.43 5.12
CA ILE A 140 0.67 11.13 5.00
C ILE A 140 2.09 11.16 5.54
N ALA A 141 2.85 12.24 5.34
CA ALA A 141 4.22 12.39 5.80
C ALA A 141 4.36 12.09 7.32
N ASP A 142 3.47 12.64 8.13
CA ASP A 142 3.42 12.44 9.59
C ASP A 142 2.96 11.03 10.03
N LYS A 143 2.41 10.24 9.09
CA LYS A 143 1.97 8.87 9.32
C LYS A 143 2.99 7.83 8.91
N ILE A 144 4.11 8.21 8.31
CA ILE A 144 5.15 7.24 7.95
C ILE A 144 5.80 6.69 9.22
N TRP A 145 5.94 5.37 9.31
CA TRP A 145 6.70 4.73 10.38
C TRP A 145 8.17 5.03 10.22
N ALA A 146 8.78 5.72 11.20
CA ALA A 146 10.21 6.02 11.18
C ALA A 146 11.07 4.76 10.97
N GLY A 147 10.75 3.68 11.67
CA GLY A 147 11.47 2.40 11.52
C GLY A 147 11.32 1.75 10.14
N THR A 148 10.18 1.93 9.45
CA THR A 148 10.03 1.44 8.07
C THR A 148 10.76 2.35 7.08
N ARG A 149 10.79 3.67 7.32
CA ARG A 149 11.60 4.61 6.53
C ARG A 149 13.10 4.35 6.66
N GLU A 150 13.57 3.96 7.84
CA GLU A 150 14.96 3.54 8.04
C GLU A 150 15.29 2.27 7.24
N LEU A 151 14.35 1.32 7.16
CA LEU A 151 14.51 0.13 6.33
C LEU A 151 14.58 0.48 4.83
N THR A 152 13.74 1.39 4.34
CA THR A 152 13.83 1.83 2.94
C THR A 152 15.18 2.49 2.67
N GLN A 153 15.66 3.34 3.58
CA GLN A 153 16.95 4.01 3.43
C GLN A 153 18.12 3.02 3.45
N MET A 154 18.09 2.01 4.33
CA MET A 154 19.10 0.95 4.37
C MET A 154 19.27 0.26 3.01
N HIS A 155 18.17 -0.03 2.31
CA HIS A 155 18.23 -0.65 0.99
C HIS A 155 18.78 0.29 -0.08
N LEU A 156 18.37 1.56 -0.06
CA LEU A 156 18.92 2.59 -0.95
C LEU A 156 20.42 2.78 -0.75
N ASP A 157 20.88 2.83 0.51
CA ASP A 157 22.30 2.96 0.86
C ASP A 157 23.11 1.74 0.43
N ALA A 158 22.47 0.57 0.33
CA ALA A 158 23.05 -0.65 -0.22
C ALA A 158 23.02 -0.72 -1.76
N GLY A 159 22.58 0.35 -2.44
CA GLY A 159 22.49 0.42 -3.89
C GLY A 159 21.37 -0.43 -4.50
N GLN A 160 20.40 -0.86 -3.70
CA GLN A 160 19.29 -1.71 -4.14
C GLN A 160 18.09 -0.88 -4.60
N GLN A 161 17.28 -1.45 -5.49
CA GLN A 161 16.01 -0.83 -5.85
C GLN A 161 15.02 -0.93 -4.69
N VAL A 162 14.20 0.11 -4.47
CA VAL A 162 13.15 0.11 -3.44
C VAL A 162 11.81 0.44 -4.06
N TRP A 163 10.86 -0.49 -3.92
CA TRP A 163 9.56 -0.45 -4.59
C TRP A 163 8.42 -0.53 -3.59
N LEU A 164 7.40 0.31 -3.75
CA LEU A 164 6.12 0.15 -3.05
C LEU A 164 5.22 -0.84 -3.81
N ILE A 165 4.53 -1.73 -3.10
CA ILE A 165 3.60 -2.70 -3.67
C ILE A 165 2.27 -2.64 -2.92
N THR A 166 1.25 -2.01 -3.50
CA THR A 166 0.05 -1.62 -2.75
C THR A 166 -1.26 -1.77 -3.53
N ALA A 167 -2.35 -1.98 -2.80
CA ALA A 167 -3.71 -1.93 -3.35
C ALA A 167 -4.22 -0.47 -3.54
N THR A 168 -3.53 0.51 -2.95
CA THR A 168 -3.81 1.95 -3.10
C THR A 168 -3.66 2.39 -4.57
N PRO A 169 -4.38 3.44 -5.02
CA PRO A 169 -4.19 4.00 -6.36
C PRO A 169 -2.73 4.30 -6.68
N TYR A 170 -2.33 3.97 -7.92
CA TYR A 170 -0.96 4.13 -8.40
C TYR A 170 -0.45 5.57 -8.22
N GLU A 171 -1.27 6.59 -8.49
CA GLU A 171 -0.89 8.00 -8.42
C GLU A 171 -0.40 8.37 -7.02
N LEU A 172 -1.14 7.95 -5.98
CA LEU A 172 -0.75 8.20 -4.60
C LEU A 172 0.49 7.40 -4.21
N ALA A 173 0.58 6.13 -4.62
CA ALA A 173 1.74 5.30 -4.35
C ALA A 173 3.01 5.88 -5.00
N ALA A 174 2.90 6.37 -6.22
CA ALA A 174 3.98 7.03 -6.96
C ALA A 174 4.41 8.33 -6.29
N THR A 175 3.46 9.15 -5.81
CA THR A 175 3.77 10.32 -4.97
C THR A 175 4.56 9.91 -3.72
N ILE A 176 4.11 8.92 -2.96
CA ILE A 176 4.83 8.47 -1.75
C ILE A 176 6.25 8.01 -2.10
N ALA A 177 6.40 7.23 -3.19
CA ALA A 177 7.71 6.76 -3.64
C ALA A 177 8.64 7.91 -4.01
N ARG A 178 8.18 8.88 -4.82
CA ARG A 178 8.97 10.07 -5.19
C ARG A 178 9.40 10.89 -3.98
N ARG A 179 8.47 11.19 -3.07
CA ARG A 179 8.74 12.01 -1.87
C ARG A 179 9.73 11.35 -0.91
N LEU A 180 9.79 10.02 -0.91
CA LEU A 180 10.75 9.25 -0.12
C LEU A 180 12.04 8.91 -0.87
N GLY A 181 12.20 9.32 -2.13
CA GLY A 181 13.37 9.00 -2.94
C GLY A 181 13.51 7.51 -3.27
N LEU A 182 12.40 6.78 -3.32
CA LEU A 182 12.37 5.36 -3.67
C LEU A 182 12.47 5.19 -5.19
N THR A 183 12.72 3.96 -5.65
CA THR A 183 12.79 3.64 -7.08
C THR A 183 11.43 3.82 -7.75
N GLY A 184 10.35 3.35 -7.13
CA GLY A 184 9.01 3.54 -7.68
C GLY A 184 7.92 2.82 -6.90
N ALA A 185 6.75 2.68 -7.53
CA ALA A 185 5.60 2.03 -6.94
C ALA A 185 4.82 1.19 -7.96
N LEU A 186 4.26 0.09 -7.49
CA LEU A 186 3.21 -0.68 -8.12
C LEU A 186 1.94 -0.50 -7.28
N GLY A 187 0.94 0.15 -7.87
CA GLY A 187 -0.38 0.39 -7.27
C GLY A 187 -1.53 -0.11 -8.14
N THR A 188 -2.75 0.03 -7.64
CA THR A 188 -3.97 -0.22 -8.43
C THR A 188 -4.11 0.87 -9.51
N VAL A 189 -4.32 0.46 -10.76
CA VAL A 189 -4.36 1.39 -11.90
C VAL A 189 -5.80 1.72 -12.28
N ALA A 190 -6.15 3.00 -12.18
CA ALA A 190 -7.36 3.52 -12.80
C ALA A 190 -7.11 3.76 -14.30
N GLU A 191 -8.08 3.39 -15.13
CA GLU A 191 -8.01 3.61 -16.57
C GLU A 191 -8.15 5.10 -16.88
N SER A 192 -7.26 5.60 -17.73
CA SER A 192 -7.29 6.96 -18.24
C SER A 192 -7.04 6.96 -19.75
N VAL A 193 -7.69 7.88 -20.44
CA VAL A 193 -7.52 8.15 -21.88
C VAL A 193 -7.23 9.63 -22.02
N ASP A 194 -6.16 9.98 -22.74
CA ASP A 194 -5.71 11.36 -22.95
C ASP A 194 -5.58 12.17 -21.65
N GLY A 195 -5.08 11.52 -20.59
CA GLY A 195 -4.88 12.15 -19.28
C GLY A 195 -6.15 12.35 -18.45
N VAL A 196 -7.28 11.76 -18.84
CA VAL A 196 -8.57 11.86 -18.13
C VAL A 196 -9.05 10.48 -17.68
N PHE A 197 -9.47 10.35 -16.42
CA PHE A 197 -9.96 9.07 -15.89
C PHE A 197 -11.32 8.69 -16.47
N THR A 198 -11.47 7.40 -16.79
CA THR A 198 -12.72 6.83 -17.32
C THR A 198 -13.66 6.30 -16.22
N GLY A 199 -13.24 6.37 -14.96
CA GLY A 199 -13.96 5.78 -13.82
C GLY A 199 -13.86 4.25 -13.74
N ARG A 200 -12.98 3.62 -14.53
CA ARG A 200 -12.77 2.16 -14.52
C ARG A 200 -11.37 1.79 -14.02
N LEU A 201 -11.21 0.53 -13.65
CA LEU A 201 -9.90 -0.07 -13.35
C LEU A 201 -9.32 -0.73 -14.60
N VAL A 202 -7.99 -0.72 -14.73
CA VAL A 202 -7.27 -1.60 -15.65
C VAL A 202 -6.99 -2.92 -14.93
N GLY A 203 -7.75 -3.97 -15.25
CA GLY A 203 -7.68 -5.25 -14.53
C GLY A 203 -8.43 -5.20 -13.18
N ASP A 204 -7.88 -5.85 -12.16
CA ASP A 204 -8.38 -5.82 -10.77
C ASP A 204 -7.51 -4.96 -9.81
N ILE A 205 -7.92 -4.88 -8.55
CA ILE A 205 -7.13 -4.25 -7.48
C ILE A 205 -5.84 -5.04 -7.25
N LEU A 206 -4.72 -4.34 -7.05
CA LEU A 206 -3.42 -4.96 -6.77
C LEU A 206 -3.33 -5.47 -5.32
N HIS A 207 -4.00 -6.59 -5.04
CA HIS A 207 -4.09 -7.18 -3.70
C HIS A 207 -3.73 -8.66 -3.71
N GLY A 208 -3.22 -9.17 -2.58
CA GLY A 208 -2.95 -10.59 -2.37
C GLY A 208 -2.10 -11.23 -3.49
N PRO A 209 -2.62 -12.26 -4.20
CA PRO A 209 -1.90 -12.89 -5.32
C PRO A 209 -1.47 -11.91 -6.43
N GLY A 210 -2.25 -10.85 -6.69
CA GLY A 210 -1.92 -9.81 -7.66
C GLY A 210 -0.60 -9.10 -7.34
N LYS A 211 -0.32 -8.83 -6.06
CA LYS A 211 0.97 -8.25 -5.63
C LYS A 211 2.14 -9.19 -5.93
N ALA A 212 1.97 -10.48 -5.67
CA ALA A 212 2.98 -11.49 -5.98
C ALA A 212 3.23 -11.60 -7.50
N HIS A 213 2.19 -11.47 -8.32
CA HIS A 213 2.34 -11.40 -9.78
C HIS A 213 3.12 -10.14 -10.19
N ALA A 214 2.76 -8.97 -9.66
CA ALA A 214 3.43 -7.71 -9.99
C ALA A 214 4.92 -7.72 -9.62
N VAL A 215 5.27 -8.27 -8.46
CA VAL A 215 6.68 -8.47 -8.07
C VAL A 215 7.42 -9.41 -9.04
N ARG A 216 6.79 -10.51 -9.50
CA ARG A 216 7.41 -11.39 -10.51
C ARG A 216 7.59 -10.68 -11.85
N SER A 217 6.57 -9.98 -12.33
CA SER A 217 6.63 -9.24 -13.61
C SER A 217 7.70 -8.15 -13.56
N LEU A 218 7.80 -7.42 -12.45
CA LEU A 218 8.84 -6.43 -12.23
C LEU A 218 10.23 -7.09 -12.19
N ALA A 219 10.38 -8.20 -11.46
CA ALA A 219 11.66 -8.91 -11.38
C ALA A 219 12.17 -9.40 -12.75
N ILE A 220 11.27 -9.85 -13.63
CA ILE A 220 11.63 -10.24 -15.00
C ILE A 220 12.11 -9.02 -15.80
N ARG A 221 11.41 -7.88 -15.69
CA ARG A 221 11.72 -6.66 -16.45
C ARG A 221 13.03 -6.01 -16.01
N GLU A 222 13.26 -5.97 -14.70
CA GLU A 222 14.42 -5.32 -14.08
C GLU A 222 15.62 -6.28 -13.89
N GLY A 223 15.49 -7.56 -14.24
CA GLY A 223 16.56 -8.54 -14.08
C GLY A 223 16.86 -8.92 -12.61
N LEU A 224 15.87 -8.81 -11.73
CA LEU A 224 16.04 -9.05 -10.30
C LEU A 224 16.09 -10.55 -9.97
N ASN A 225 17.04 -10.92 -9.13
CA ASN A 225 17.08 -12.23 -8.50
C ASN A 225 16.27 -12.18 -7.20
N LEU A 226 15.03 -12.69 -7.23
CA LEU A 226 14.14 -12.68 -6.06
C LEU A 226 14.73 -13.30 -4.80
N LYS A 227 15.67 -14.26 -4.91
CA LYS A 227 16.38 -14.85 -3.75
C LYS A 227 17.32 -13.86 -3.05
N ARG A 228 17.69 -12.76 -3.70
CA ARG A 228 18.45 -11.65 -3.13
C ARG A 228 17.55 -10.49 -2.69
N CYS A 229 16.27 -10.55 -3.00
CA CYS A 229 15.32 -9.51 -2.65
C CYS A 229 14.75 -9.69 -1.24
N THR A 230 14.21 -8.59 -0.72
CA THR A 230 13.49 -8.55 0.55
C THR A 230 12.06 -8.07 0.34
N ALA A 231 11.11 -8.57 1.14
CA ALA A 231 9.74 -8.08 1.14
C ALA A 231 9.24 -7.81 2.55
N TYR A 232 8.47 -6.73 2.69
CA TYR A 232 7.94 -6.20 3.95
C TYR A 232 6.42 -6.05 3.87
N SER A 233 5.69 -6.60 4.83
CA SER A 233 4.21 -6.46 4.92
C SER A 233 3.68 -6.71 6.34
N ASP A 234 2.53 -6.14 6.66
CA ASP A 234 1.77 -6.37 7.89
C ASP A 234 0.66 -7.43 7.76
N SER A 235 0.27 -7.76 6.53
CA SER A 235 -0.96 -8.51 6.26
C SER A 235 -0.70 -9.96 5.89
N TYR A 236 -1.55 -10.86 6.38
CA TYR A 236 -1.57 -12.25 5.92
C TYR A 236 -1.88 -12.38 4.42
N ASN A 237 -2.59 -11.41 3.84
CA ASN A 237 -2.85 -11.39 2.40
C ASN A 237 -1.53 -11.21 1.60
N ASP A 238 -0.52 -10.61 2.25
CA ASP A 238 0.89 -10.46 1.86
C ASP A 238 1.68 -11.76 1.61
N VAL A 239 1.21 -12.89 2.15
CA VAL A 239 2.00 -14.15 2.23
C VAL A 239 2.50 -14.64 0.87
N PRO A 240 1.72 -14.61 -0.23
CA PRO A 240 2.22 -14.97 -1.55
C PRO A 240 3.43 -14.12 -1.97
N MET A 241 3.41 -12.79 -1.75
CA MET A 241 4.52 -11.90 -2.06
C MET A 241 5.73 -12.18 -1.16
N LEU A 242 5.50 -12.28 0.16
CA LEU A 242 6.55 -12.59 1.14
C LEU A 242 7.23 -13.93 0.87
N SER A 243 6.50 -14.91 0.32
CA SER A 243 7.05 -16.24 0.02
C SER A 243 7.88 -16.30 -1.26
N LEU A 244 7.87 -15.24 -2.10
CA LEU A 244 8.63 -15.23 -3.36
C LEU A 244 10.09 -14.85 -3.19
N VAL A 245 10.40 -14.06 -2.15
CA VAL A 245 11.69 -13.42 -1.96
C VAL A 245 12.60 -14.23 -1.05
N GLY A 246 13.90 -13.93 -1.09
CA GLY A 246 14.87 -14.57 -0.21
C GLY A 246 14.72 -14.19 1.26
N THR A 247 14.31 -12.95 1.52
CA THR A 247 14.12 -12.44 2.89
C THR A 247 12.72 -11.86 3.07
N ALA A 248 11.94 -12.43 3.99
CA ALA A 248 10.61 -11.95 4.34
C ALA A 248 10.62 -11.33 5.74
N VAL A 249 10.05 -10.13 5.87
CA VAL A 249 9.98 -9.41 7.14
C VAL A 249 8.53 -8.97 7.40
N ALA A 250 7.99 -9.42 8.52
CA ALA A 250 6.66 -9.07 8.97
C ALA A 250 6.71 -7.75 9.79
N ILE A 251 6.14 -6.68 9.25
CA ILE A 251 6.10 -5.35 9.88
C ILE A 251 4.75 -5.13 10.52
N ASN A 252 4.70 -4.80 11.82
CA ASN A 252 3.45 -4.56 12.54
C ASN A 252 2.37 -5.65 12.31
N PRO A 253 2.72 -6.95 12.25
CA PRO A 253 1.85 -7.94 11.61
C PRO A 253 0.51 -8.09 12.32
N ASP A 254 -0.51 -8.41 11.52
CA ASP A 254 -1.77 -8.97 11.99
C ASP A 254 -1.54 -10.32 12.72
N ALA A 255 -2.59 -10.82 13.40
CA ALA A 255 -2.47 -12.03 14.20
C ALA A 255 -2.09 -13.27 13.38
N ARG A 256 -2.61 -13.39 12.15
CA ARG A 256 -2.38 -14.54 11.26
C ARG A 256 -0.97 -14.49 10.68
N LEU A 257 -0.54 -13.35 10.17
CA LEU A 257 0.82 -13.17 9.66
C LEU A 257 1.84 -13.35 10.78
N ARG A 258 1.57 -12.85 11.99
CA ARG A 258 2.47 -13.07 13.14
C ARG A 258 2.67 -14.55 13.45
N SER A 259 1.58 -15.33 13.44
CA SER A 259 1.66 -16.77 13.69
C SER A 259 2.52 -17.46 12.62
N LEU A 260 2.26 -17.16 11.35
CA LEU A 260 2.99 -17.74 10.23
C LEU A 260 4.46 -17.31 10.21
N ALA A 261 4.75 -16.04 10.51
CA ALA A 261 6.11 -15.52 10.58
C ALA A 261 6.92 -16.25 11.66
N ARG A 262 6.33 -16.54 12.83
CA ARG A 262 6.97 -17.36 13.88
C ARG A 262 7.23 -18.79 13.42
N GLU A 263 6.26 -19.40 12.73
CA GLU A 263 6.38 -20.76 12.20
C GLU A 263 7.48 -20.86 11.15
N ARG A 264 7.58 -19.86 10.26
CA ARG A 264 8.56 -19.83 9.15
C ARG A 264 9.91 -19.20 9.52
N GLY A 265 10.07 -18.72 10.76
CA GLY A 265 11.27 -18.00 11.19
C GLY A 265 11.48 -16.65 10.49
N TRP A 266 10.42 -16.03 9.96
CA TRP A 266 10.49 -14.69 9.39
C TRP A 266 10.70 -13.65 10.48
N GLU A 267 11.51 -12.63 10.18
CA GLU A 267 11.75 -11.53 11.10
C GLU A 267 10.45 -10.76 11.37
N ILE A 268 10.22 -10.38 12.61
CA ILE A 268 9.06 -9.57 13.01
C ILE A 268 9.56 -8.26 13.61
N ARG A 269 9.15 -7.12 13.05
CA ARG A 269 9.35 -5.79 13.64
C ARG A 269 8.01 -5.15 13.97
N ASP A 270 7.80 -4.76 15.22
CA ASP A 270 6.55 -4.13 15.67
C ASP A 270 6.80 -2.73 16.24
N PHE A 271 6.65 -1.71 15.38
CA PHE A 271 6.87 -0.31 15.71
C PHE A 271 5.74 0.29 16.55
N ARG A 272 4.59 -0.38 16.65
CA ARG A 272 3.47 0.05 17.50
C ARG A 272 3.84 -0.01 18.98
N THR A 273 4.68 -0.96 19.37
CA THR A 273 5.08 -1.19 20.77
C THR A 273 5.97 -0.07 21.30
N ALA A 274 6.99 0.33 20.55
CA ALA A 274 7.86 1.44 20.90
C ALA A 274 7.08 2.74 21.11
N ARG A 275 6.08 3.00 20.25
CA ARG A 275 5.19 4.16 20.38
C ARG A 275 4.30 4.10 21.61
N LYS A 276 3.70 2.93 21.91
CA LYS A 276 2.90 2.75 23.14
C LYS A 276 3.76 2.99 24.38
N ALA A 277 4.98 2.45 24.41
CA ALA A 277 5.93 2.66 25.50
C ALA A 277 6.30 4.14 25.66
N ALA A 278 6.61 4.85 24.57
CA ALA A 278 6.90 6.29 24.62
C ALA A 278 5.70 7.12 25.10
N ARG A 279 4.49 6.83 24.60
CA ARG A 279 3.27 7.60 24.95
C ARG A 279 2.84 7.41 26.40
N ILE A 280 3.11 6.25 26.99
CA ILE A 280 2.77 5.97 28.40
C ILE A 280 3.93 6.38 29.31
N GLY A 281 5.18 6.05 28.95
CA GLY A 281 6.35 6.25 29.79
C GLY A 281 6.76 7.71 29.98
N VAL A 282 6.68 8.55 28.94
CA VAL A 282 7.12 9.95 29.02
C VAL A 282 6.26 10.79 29.97
N PRO A 283 4.91 10.77 29.89
CA PRO A 283 4.08 11.49 30.85
C PRO A 283 4.23 10.99 32.28
N SER A 284 4.35 9.66 32.48
CA SER A 284 4.53 9.07 33.82
C SER A 284 5.86 9.48 34.46
N ALA A 285 6.95 9.51 33.69
CA ALA A 285 8.26 9.95 34.18
C ALA A 285 8.26 11.45 34.54
N LEU A 286 7.63 12.30 33.72
CA LEU A 286 7.49 13.73 34.01
C LEU A 286 6.65 14.00 35.27
N ALA A 287 5.54 13.28 35.44
CA ALA A 287 4.69 13.40 36.62
C ALA A 287 5.42 12.98 37.91
N LEU A 288 6.15 11.88 37.88
CA LEU A 288 6.97 11.42 39.00
C LEU A 288 8.11 12.39 39.31
N GLY A 289 8.79 12.92 38.27
CA GLY A 289 9.83 13.92 38.42
C GLY A 289 9.32 15.22 39.06
N ALA A 290 8.14 15.70 38.64
CA ALA A 290 7.51 16.89 39.21
C ALA A 290 7.11 16.69 40.68
N ALA A 291 6.52 15.53 41.02
CA ALA A 291 6.17 15.19 42.40
C ALA A 291 7.40 15.07 43.31
N GLY A 292 8.45 14.39 42.83
CA GLY A 292 9.73 14.28 43.54
C GLY A 292 10.41 15.63 43.75
N GLY A 293 10.43 16.49 42.73
CA GLY A 293 10.95 17.85 42.82
C GLY A 293 10.19 18.73 43.83
N ALA A 294 8.86 18.63 43.86
CA ALA A 294 8.03 19.37 44.82
C ALA A 294 8.26 18.91 46.26
N LEU A 295 8.39 17.60 46.50
CA LEU A 295 8.69 17.05 47.82
C LEU A 295 10.09 17.45 48.31
N ALA A 296 11.11 17.41 47.43
CA ALA A 296 12.46 17.87 47.74
C ALA A 296 12.48 19.38 48.09
N ALA A 297 11.75 20.21 47.34
CA ALA A 297 11.62 21.63 47.62
C ALA A 297 10.94 21.90 48.98
N LEU A 298 9.89 21.16 49.33
CA LEU A 298 9.22 21.27 50.64
C LEU A 298 10.11 20.82 51.80
N ALA A 299 10.90 19.75 51.61
CA ALA A 299 11.86 19.29 52.61
C ALA A 299 12.98 20.32 52.86
N SER A 300 13.52 20.92 51.79
CA SER A 300 14.58 21.96 51.90
C SER A 300 14.10 23.22 52.63
N ARG A 301 12.82 23.60 52.47
CA ARG A 301 12.20 24.74 53.17
C ARG A 301 11.92 24.48 54.65
N ARG A 302 11.84 23.22 55.08
CA ARG A 302 11.66 22.85 56.49
C ARG A 302 12.97 22.80 57.27
N GLN A 303 14.11 22.59 56.61
CA GLN A 303 15.44 22.58 57.24
C GLN A 303 16.07 23.97 57.38
N SER A 304 15.50 24.98 56.72
CA SER A 304 15.98 26.38 56.72
C SER A 304 15.19 27.31 57.65
N ARG A 305 14.36 26.75 58.54
CA ARG A 305 13.65 27.43 59.63
C ARG A 305 14.11 26.86 60.96
#